data_AF-A0A7C5BLR8-F1
#
_entry.id   AF-A0A7C5BLR8-F1
#
_cell.length_a   1.000
_cell.length_b   1.000
_cell.length_c   1.000
_cell.angle_alpha   90.00
_cell.angle_beta   90.00
_cell.angle_gamma   90.00
#
_symmetry.space_group_name_H-M   'P 1'
#
loop_
_entity.id
_entity.type
_entity.pdbx_description
1 polymer ?
#
loop_
_entity_poly.entity_id
_entity_poly.type
_entity_poly.pdbx_seq_one_letter_code
_entity_poly.pdbx_strand_id
1 'polypeptide(L)'
;VRERSSKLLRTQAGKLIAATGYDEIGLMSLSSADYSAIESLVHALIAEHKKDSVGVSMPSIRADSECVRFVAEIQSVRKTGLTFAPEAGTQRLRDVINKNVTEEDLLSSVETAVRCGWRKVKLYFMIGLPGETDEDVIAIADLVRKVVDVGRKNRRSLSVNVGISSFVPKPCTPFQWREQMPVDELEHRLELLKRALRMRDVSLSWHDTRMSELEAVLARGGRELGAAILDAWRMGAKFDAWDDNFKFDIWKKAFAECLIDPDYIAHRRIAYEESLPWDHIDCGVTKDFLVEQDKLADQGIPSPDCRESYCLNCGVNIFVGEECSSFYRIGRQEIADVADSVSDENSLCSPKQRYWYKIEYAKLPELRWLSHMELVRAIERAIRRSRVPVAYSEGFNPRPRLSFYSQLAVGITGDAEMAVIELSEHLDAEDLMHKLNASLPAGIRVQSASEIAGKRGIEVRGGEYVISVLGVKSDELDKAVRGILESSEVIVERRREHDTKQVNIRNGVESLVVENEGVIRTKLVGVRPSEVVDALKQYLPGIESGYIHRVKVY
;
A
#
# COMPACT_ATOMS: atom_id res chain seq x y z
N VAL A 1 -0.20 21.62 16.79
CA VAL A 1 0.43 20.53 16.00
C VAL A 1 1.83 20.29 16.56
N ARG A 2 2.26 19.04 16.76
CA ARG A 2 3.64 18.73 17.21
C ARG A 2 4.50 18.47 15.99
N GLU A 3 5.38 19.41 15.65
CA GLU A 3 6.24 19.32 14.48
C GLU A 3 7.63 18.78 14.85
N ARG A 4 8.22 17.97 13.97
CA ARG A 4 9.61 17.53 14.09
C ARG A 4 10.50 18.49 13.30
N SER A 5 11.71 18.76 13.77
CA SER A 5 12.64 19.62 13.03
C SER A 5 13.04 19.00 11.70
N SER A 6 13.23 19.83 10.67
CA SER A 6 13.63 19.39 9.32
C SER A 6 14.94 18.59 9.35
N LYS A 7 15.90 19.04 10.17
CA LYS A 7 17.18 18.33 10.40
C LYS A 7 16.99 16.91 10.92
N LEU A 8 16.08 16.72 11.88
CA LEU A 8 15.79 15.39 12.42
C LEU A 8 15.17 14.50 11.35
N LEU A 9 14.20 15.01 10.58
CA LEU A 9 13.52 14.27 9.51
C LEU A 9 14.49 13.84 8.40
N ARG A 10 15.36 14.75 7.93
CA ARG A 10 16.43 14.44 6.97
C ARG A 10 17.40 13.38 7.49
N THR A 11 17.82 13.51 8.74
CA THR A 11 18.71 12.52 9.38
C THR A 11 18.04 11.14 9.46
N GLN A 12 16.75 11.09 9.82
CA GLN A 12 15.98 9.85 9.86
C GLN A 12 15.81 9.25 8.47
N ALA A 13 15.47 10.06 7.47
CA ALA A 13 15.34 9.62 6.08
C ALA A 13 16.65 9.00 5.56
N GLY A 14 17.79 9.68 5.74
CA GLY A 14 19.09 9.16 5.33
C GLY A 14 19.46 7.84 6.01
N LYS A 15 19.19 7.70 7.31
CA LYS A 15 19.40 6.43 8.04
C LYS A 15 18.49 5.32 7.52
N LEU A 16 17.22 5.62 7.26
CA LEU A 16 16.26 4.66 6.72
C LEU A 16 16.71 4.18 5.34
N ILE A 17 17.05 5.09 4.42
CA ILE A 17 17.50 4.73 3.08
C ILE A 17 18.77 3.87 3.14
N ALA A 18 19.77 4.27 3.93
CA ALA A 18 21.00 3.51 4.09
C ALA A 18 20.77 2.10 4.67
N ALA A 19 19.87 1.97 5.65
CA ALA A 19 19.59 0.69 6.30
C ALA A 19 18.68 -0.23 5.47
N THR A 20 17.83 0.32 4.61
CA THR A 20 16.75 -0.45 3.98
C THR A 20 16.90 -0.61 2.47
N GLY A 21 17.52 0.35 1.78
CA GLY A 21 17.62 0.39 0.31
C GLY A 21 16.30 0.70 -0.41
N TYR A 22 15.31 1.30 0.27
CA TYR A 22 14.08 1.78 -0.39
C TYR A 22 14.40 2.90 -1.39
N ASP A 23 13.56 3.03 -2.42
CA ASP A 23 13.65 4.04 -3.48
C ASP A 23 12.63 5.17 -3.36
N GLU A 24 11.90 5.21 -2.26
CA GLU A 24 10.93 6.26 -2.01
C GLU A 24 10.89 6.60 -0.52
N ILE A 25 10.89 7.90 -0.23
CA ILE A 25 10.65 8.46 1.10
C ILE A 25 9.21 8.96 1.12
N GLY A 26 8.35 8.26 1.87
CA GLY A 26 6.98 8.70 2.12
C GLY A 26 6.91 9.61 3.35
N LEU A 27 6.46 10.85 3.17
CA LEU A 27 6.16 11.75 4.29
C LEU A 27 4.77 11.41 4.84
N MET A 28 4.72 10.95 6.10
CA MET A 28 3.49 10.49 6.73
C MET A 28 3.09 11.38 7.91
N SER A 29 1.89 11.94 7.84
CA SER A 29 1.21 12.61 8.95
C SER A 29 -0.30 12.65 8.68
N LEU A 30 -1.11 13.15 9.64
CA LEU A 30 -2.54 13.38 9.43
C LEU A 30 -2.80 14.38 8.29
N SER A 31 -1.99 15.45 8.21
CA SER A 31 -1.91 16.37 7.09
C SER A 31 -0.45 16.80 6.92
N SER A 32 0.19 16.38 5.83
CA SER A 32 1.62 16.67 5.61
C SER A 32 1.84 18.08 5.07
N ALA A 33 0.84 18.63 4.38
CA ALA A 33 0.83 20.02 3.95
C ALA A 33 0.78 21.02 5.12
N ASP A 34 0.40 20.59 6.32
CA ASP A 34 0.33 21.47 7.50
C ASP A 34 1.68 21.71 8.15
N TYR A 35 2.69 20.93 7.78
CA TYR A 35 4.03 21.06 8.34
C TYR A 35 4.65 22.35 7.83
N SER A 36 5.04 23.24 8.74
CA SER A 36 5.44 24.60 8.37
C SER A 36 6.64 24.65 7.43
N ALA A 37 7.53 23.66 7.49
CA ALA A 37 8.75 23.57 6.69
C ALA A 37 8.64 22.52 5.56
N ILE A 38 7.43 22.21 5.07
CA ILE A 38 7.22 21.15 4.08
C ILE A 38 7.98 21.39 2.78
N GLU A 39 7.95 22.61 2.25
CA GLU A 39 8.62 22.94 1.00
C GLU A 39 10.14 22.78 1.10
N SER A 40 10.75 23.41 2.10
CA SER A 40 12.18 23.35 2.33
C SER A 40 12.65 21.93 2.65
N LEU A 41 11.87 21.16 3.42
CA LEU A 41 12.16 19.76 3.71
C LEU A 41 12.17 18.90 2.44
N VAL A 42 11.13 19.01 1.60
CA VAL A 42 11.06 18.18 0.39
C VAL A 42 12.17 18.54 -0.59
N HIS A 43 12.44 19.83 -0.82
CA HIS A 43 13.55 20.24 -1.68
C HIS A 43 14.90 19.73 -1.16
N ALA A 44 15.14 19.82 0.16
CA ALA A 44 16.34 19.27 0.76
C ALA A 44 16.45 17.74 0.58
N LEU A 45 15.36 16.99 0.82
CA LEU A 45 15.36 15.53 0.65
C LEU A 45 15.61 15.10 -0.81
N ILE A 46 14.98 15.80 -1.77
CA ILE A 46 15.21 15.55 -3.20
C ILE A 46 16.68 15.82 -3.53
N ALA A 47 17.24 16.95 -3.12
CA ALA A 47 18.63 17.30 -3.38
C ALA A 47 19.62 16.30 -2.76
N GLU A 48 19.41 15.92 -1.50
CA GLU A 48 20.29 14.98 -0.77
C GLU A 48 20.32 13.58 -1.39
N HIS A 49 19.19 13.12 -1.93
CA HIS A 49 19.03 11.74 -2.40
C HIS A 49 18.87 11.59 -3.92
N LYS A 50 18.99 12.67 -4.70
CA LYS A 50 18.96 12.65 -6.17
C LYS A 50 19.98 11.68 -6.76
N LYS A 51 21.20 11.68 -6.22
CA LYS A 51 22.30 10.78 -6.64
C LYS A 51 21.98 9.30 -6.41
N ASP A 52 21.16 9.01 -5.40
CA ASP A 52 20.77 7.66 -5.02
C ASP A 52 19.50 7.20 -5.76
N SER A 53 18.94 8.06 -6.64
CA SER A 53 17.70 7.80 -7.39
C SER A 53 16.51 7.48 -6.47
N VAL A 54 16.40 8.18 -5.34
CA VAL A 54 15.29 8.04 -4.38
C VAL A 54 14.25 9.13 -4.61
N GLY A 55 12.98 8.74 -4.74
CA GLY A 55 11.86 9.66 -4.84
C GLY A 55 11.34 10.13 -3.48
N VAL A 56 10.59 11.23 -3.46
CA VAL A 56 9.84 11.69 -2.29
C VAL A 56 8.35 11.67 -2.63
N SER A 57 7.54 11.07 -1.77
CA SER A 57 6.08 10.98 -1.94
C SER A 57 5.34 11.58 -0.75
N MET A 58 4.19 12.22 -1.05
CA MET A 58 3.28 12.79 -0.08
C MET A 58 1.87 12.27 -0.36
N PRO A 59 1.39 11.25 0.38
CA PRO A 59 0.11 10.60 0.09
C PRO A 59 -1.11 11.43 0.50
N SER A 60 -0.98 12.37 1.44
CA SER A 60 -2.10 13.16 1.98
C SER A 60 -1.95 14.64 1.61
N ILE A 61 -2.87 15.15 0.80
CA ILE A 61 -2.84 16.53 0.26
C ILE A 61 -4.17 17.21 0.55
N ARG A 62 -4.12 18.47 1.02
CA ARG A 62 -5.31 19.30 1.20
C ARG A 62 -5.86 19.76 -0.16
N ALA A 63 -7.16 20.03 -0.20
CA ALA A 63 -7.82 20.63 -1.36
C ALA A 63 -7.49 22.13 -1.46
N ASP A 64 -6.21 22.42 -1.70
CA ASP A 64 -5.68 23.77 -1.92
C ASP A 64 -4.84 23.77 -3.20
N SER A 65 -5.06 24.78 -4.05
CA SER A 65 -4.37 24.93 -5.33
C SER A 65 -2.87 25.14 -5.20
N GLU A 66 -2.39 25.80 -4.14
CA GLU A 66 -0.95 25.98 -3.91
C GLU A 66 -0.29 24.64 -3.57
N CYS A 67 -0.88 23.89 -2.62
CA CYS A 67 -0.47 22.53 -2.31
C CYS A 67 -0.44 21.62 -3.55
N VAL A 68 -1.42 21.71 -4.44
CA VAL A 68 -1.46 20.91 -5.68
C VAL A 68 -0.31 21.28 -6.62
N ARG A 69 0.03 22.56 -6.77
CA ARG A 69 1.16 23.00 -7.61
C ARG A 69 2.48 22.49 -7.05
N PHE A 70 2.68 22.62 -5.75
CA PHE A 70 3.86 22.13 -5.06
C PHE A 70 4.04 20.61 -5.24
N VAL A 71 2.97 19.83 -5.09
CA VAL A 71 3.01 18.39 -5.37
C VAL A 71 3.32 18.10 -6.84
N ALA A 72 2.84 18.93 -7.77
CA ALA A 72 3.09 18.76 -9.19
C ALA A 72 4.55 18.93 -9.57
N GLU A 73 5.24 19.84 -8.88
CA GLU A 73 6.68 20.06 -8.99
C GLU A 73 7.46 18.84 -8.51
N ILE A 74 7.10 18.30 -7.35
CA ILE A 74 7.73 17.11 -6.76
C ILE A 74 7.47 15.85 -7.59
N GLN A 75 6.22 15.66 -8.04
CA GLN A 75 5.76 14.51 -8.80
C GLN A 75 5.87 14.73 -10.32
N SER A 76 7.02 15.23 -10.79
CA SER A 76 7.30 15.46 -12.23
C SER A 76 7.24 14.18 -13.09
N VAL A 77 7.13 13.02 -12.44
CA VAL A 77 7.48 11.70 -12.99
C VAL A 77 6.28 10.79 -13.25
N ARG A 78 5.47 10.54 -12.21
CA ARG A 78 4.27 9.71 -12.26
C ARG A 78 3.26 10.34 -11.32
N LYS A 79 2.35 11.09 -11.93
CA LYS A 79 1.16 11.62 -11.26
C LYS A 79 0.24 10.45 -10.92
N THR A 80 0.41 9.89 -9.72
CA THR A 80 -0.54 8.93 -9.13
C THR A 80 -1.88 9.63 -8.92
N GLY A 81 -2.96 8.88 -8.69
CA GLY A 81 -4.26 9.50 -8.46
C GLY A 81 -4.20 10.48 -7.29
N LEU A 82 -4.63 11.73 -7.52
CA LEU A 82 -4.66 12.75 -6.47
C LEU A 82 -5.93 12.60 -5.65
N THR A 83 -5.83 12.64 -4.33
CA THR A 83 -6.95 12.39 -3.43
C THR A 83 -7.41 13.68 -2.76
N PHE A 84 -8.70 13.98 -2.82
CA PHE A 84 -9.33 15.05 -2.05
C PHE A 84 -10.41 14.46 -1.14
N ALA A 85 -10.58 15.05 0.05
CA ALA A 85 -11.59 14.64 1.04
C ALA A 85 -12.56 15.80 1.30
N PRO A 86 -13.57 16.00 0.42
CA PRO A 86 -14.67 16.94 0.70
C PRO A 86 -15.59 16.48 1.82
N GLU A 87 -15.64 15.16 2.11
CA GLU A 87 -16.39 14.50 3.19
C GLU A 87 -17.92 14.57 3.07
N ALA A 88 -18.50 15.69 2.63
CA ALA A 88 -19.94 15.86 2.43
C ALA A 88 -20.28 16.53 1.08
N GLY A 89 -21.48 16.26 0.57
CA GLY A 89 -21.98 16.79 -0.71
C GLY A 89 -22.31 18.28 -0.66
N THR A 90 -23.03 18.74 0.36
CA THR A 90 -23.48 20.13 0.52
C THR A 90 -22.51 20.95 1.37
N GLN A 91 -22.50 22.28 1.16
CA GLN A 91 -21.73 23.19 2.01
C GLN A 91 -22.23 23.14 3.46
N ARG A 92 -23.56 23.14 3.64
CA ARG A 92 -24.21 23.02 4.94
C ARG A 92 -23.66 21.84 5.75
N LEU A 93 -23.59 20.64 5.18
CA LEU A 93 -23.14 19.46 5.90
C LEU A 93 -21.62 19.48 6.12
N ARG A 94 -20.83 20.09 5.21
CA ARG A 94 -19.41 20.38 5.46
C ARG A 94 -19.24 21.33 6.65
N ASP A 95 -20.07 22.35 6.77
CA ASP A 95 -20.03 23.30 7.89
C ASP A 95 -20.41 22.61 9.22
N VAL A 96 -21.41 21.72 9.21
CA VAL A 96 -21.81 20.91 10.38
C VAL A 96 -20.63 20.09 10.91
N ILE A 97 -19.89 19.41 10.03
CA ILE A 97 -18.71 18.62 10.42
C ILE A 97 -17.44 19.46 10.60
N ASN A 98 -17.57 20.79 10.53
CA ASN A 98 -16.49 21.76 10.62
C ASN A 98 -15.37 21.52 9.59
N LYS A 99 -15.75 21.11 8.37
CA LYS A 99 -14.85 20.96 7.24
C LYS A 99 -14.72 22.28 6.48
N ASN A 100 -13.66 23.02 6.79
CA ASN A 100 -13.33 24.30 6.17
C ASN A 100 -12.80 24.16 4.73
N VAL A 101 -13.59 23.55 3.85
CA VAL A 101 -13.32 23.41 2.41
C VAL A 101 -14.60 23.76 1.66
N THR A 102 -14.56 24.79 0.82
CA THR A 102 -15.70 25.17 0.00
C THR A 102 -15.79 24.33 -1.27
N GLU A 103 -16.94 24.37 -1.94
CA GLU A 103 -17.07 23.79 -3.27
C GLU A 103 -16.07 24.42 -4.26
N GLU A 104 -15.82 25.72 -4.16
CA GLU A 104 -14.90 26.45 -5.03
C GLU A 104 -13.44 26.02 -4.81
N ASP A 105 -13.03 25.80 -3.57
CA ASP A 105 -11.69 25.30 -3.22
C ASP A 105 -11.44 23.92 -3.83
N LEU A 106 -12.44 23.03 -3.77
CA LEU A 106 -12.35 21.71 -4.38
C LEU A 106 -12.23 21.80 -5.91
N LEU A 107 -13.11 22.57 -6.56
CA LEU A 107 -13.14 22.66 -8.02
C LEU A 107 -11.88 23.34 -8.57
N SER A 108 -11.38 24.38 -7.91
CA SER A 108 -10.14 25.06 -8.29
C SER A 108 -8.91 24.15 -8.10
N SER A 109 -8.87 23.37 -7.02
CA SER A 109 -7.79 22.40 -6.77
C SER A 109 -7.77 21.28 -7.80
N VAL A 110 -8.95 20.75 -8.17
CA VAL A 110 -9.09 19.77 -9.25
C VAL A 110 -8.67 20.38 -10.59
N GLU A 111 -9.09 21.60 -10.90
CA GLU A 111 -8.70 22.27 -12.13
C GLU A 111 -7.19 22.44 -12.23
N THR A 112 -6.56 22.87 -11.14
CA THR A 112 -5.11 22.96 -11.02
C THR A 112 -4.46 21.59 -11.25
N ALA A 113 -4.97 20.52 -10.66
CA ALA A 113 -4.45 19.16 -10.87
C ALA A 113 -4.60 18.71 -12.35
N VAL A 114 -5.73 19.01 -12.98
CA VAL A 114 -5.95 18.69 -14.39
C VAL A 114 -4.96 19.44 -15.27
N ARG A 115 -4.72 20.74 -15.04
CA ARG A 115 -3.68 21.53 -15.73
C ARG A 115 -2.28 20.96 -15.48
N CYS A 116 -2.04 20.58 -14.23
CA CYS A 116 -0.99 19.72 -13.70
C CYS A 116 -0.64 18.52 -14.60
N GLY A 117 -1.62 17.89 -15.24
CA GLY A 117 -1.42 16.64 -15.99
C GLY A 117 -1.99 15.40 -15.30
N TRP A 118 -2.65 15.55 -14.15
CA TRP A 118 -3.37 14.43 -13.54
C TRP A 118 -4.57 14.03 -14.41
N ARG A 119 -4.76 12.70 -14.52
CA ARG A 119 -5.88 12.09 -15.25
C ARG A 119 -6.81 11.28 -14.35
N LYS A 120 -6.43 11.09 -13.09
CA LYS A 120 -7.20 10.36 -12.09
C LYS A 120 -7.26 11.15 -10.79
N VAL A 121 -8.46 11.30 -10.25
CA VAL A 121 -8.71 11.92 -8.94
C VAL A 121 -9.51 10.93 -8.09
N LYS A 122 -9.22 10.87 -6.79
CA LYS A 122 -10.01 10.15 -5.80
C LYS A 122 -10.71 11.17 -4.89
N LEU A 123 -11.99 10.97 -4.63
CA LEU A 123 -12.80 11.79 -3.72
C LEU A 123 -13.30 10.91 -2.57
N TYR A 124 -13.05 11.33 -1.34
CA TYR A 124 -13.60 10.67 -0.15
C TYR A 124 -14.81 11.43 0.41
N PHE A 125 -15.90 10.70 0.60
CA PHE A 125 -17.12 11.17 1.26
C PHE A 125 -17.51 10.22 2.38
N MET A 126 -18.35 10.73 3.28
CA MET A 126 -18.98 9.97 4.34
C MET A 126 -20.49 9.98 4.15
N ILE A 127 -21.16 8.95 4.64
CA ILE A 127 -22.63 8.89 4.79
C ILE A 127 -22.99 8.65 6.25
N GLY A 128 -24.21 9.04 6.64
CA GLY A 128 -24.67 8.94 8.03
C GLY A 128 -24.08 10.02 8.94
N LEU A 129 -23.65 11.15 8.39
CA LEU A 129 -23.16 12.28 9.19
C LEU A 129 -24.29 12.89 10.04
N PRO A 130 -23.97 13.55 11.19
CA PRO A 130 -24.97 14.20 12.02
C PRO A 130 -25.82 15.20 11.23
N GLY A 131 -27.15 15.04 11.26
CA GLY A 131 -28.08 15.91 10.55
C GLY A 131 -28.08 15.76 9.02
N GLU A 132 -27.58 14.64 8.48
CA GLU A 132 -27.58 14.34 7.04
C GLU A 132 -28.97 13.98 6.50
N THR A 133 -29.35 14.61 5.41
CA THR A 133 -30.60 14.34 4.66
C THR A 133 -30.32 13.59 3.36
N ASP A 134 -31.35 12.99 2.76
CA ASP A 134 -31.27 12.35 1.45
C ASP A 134 -30.77 13.32 0.37
N GLU A 135 -31.17 14.60 0.46
CA GLU A 135 -30.71 15.66 -0.43
C GLU A 135 -29.19 15.87 -0.32
N ASP A 136 -28.62 15.76 0.88
CA ASP A 136 -27.17 15.89 1.07
C ASP A 136 -26.41 14.72 0.43
N VAL A 137 -26.97 13.51 0.54
CA VAL A 137 -26.41 12.31 -0.07
C VAL A 137 -26.47 12.40 -1.59
N ILE A 138 -27.60 12.84 -2.16
CA ILE A 138 -27.73 13.07 -3.60
C ILE A 138 -26.77 14.16 -4.07
N ALA A 139 -26.57 15.23 -3.29
CA ALA A 139 -25.66 16.32 -3.62
C ALA A 139 -24.20 15.87 -3.78
N ILE A 140 -23.79 14.73 -3.19
CA ILE A 140 -22.47 14.12 -3.47
C ILE A 140 -22.34 13.84 -4.96
N ALA A 141 -23.37 13.27 -5.60
CA ALA A 141 -23.35 12.97 -7.02
C ALA A 141 -23.28 14.24 -7.89
N ASP A 142 -23.94 15.31 -7.47
CA ASP A 142 -23.90 16.60 -8.15
C ASP A 142 -22.50 17.23 -8.07
N LEU A 143 -21.85 17.17 -6.90
CA LEU A 143 -20.49 17.64 -6.72
C LEU A 143 -19.49 16.84 -7.58
N VAL A 144 -19.61 15.51 -7.59
CA VAL A 144 -18.80 14.63 -8.44
C VAL A 144 -18.99 14.97 -9.93
N ARG A 145 -20.22 15.28 -10.36
CA ARG A 145 -20.51 15.70 -11.73
C ARG A 145 -19.78 16.99 -12.09
N LYS A 146 -19.80 17.99 -11.20
CA LYS A 146 -19.03 19.23 -11.38
C LYS A 146 -17.53 18.96 -11.52
N VAL A 147 -16.97 18.05 -10.71
CA VAL A 147 -15.56 17.62 -10.81
C VAL A 147 -15.23 16.96 -12.15
N VAL A 148 -16.08 16.06 -12.65
CA VAL A 148 -15.89 15.45 -13.99
C VAL A 148 -15.94 16.52 -15.09
N ASP A 149 -16.85 17.48 -14.97
CA ASP A 149 -16.99 18.56 -15.95
C ASP A 149 -15.79 19.52 -15.97
N VAL A 150 -15.07 19.70 -14.85
CA VAL A 150 -13.77 20.41 -14.84
C VAL A 150 -12.77 19.75 -15.79
N GLY A 151 -12.69 18.42 -15.80
CA GLY A 151 -11.85 17.67 -16.75
C GLY A 151 -12.26 17.93 -18.21
N ARG A 152 -13.56 17.83 -18.49
CA ARG A 152 -14.13 18.04 -19.83
C ARG A 152 -13.89 19.46 -20.35
N LYS A 153 -14.09 20.49 -19.52
CA LYS A 153 -13.82 21.89 -19.85
C LYS A 153 -12.35 22.11 -20.26
N ASN A 154 -11.43 21.38 -19.62
CA ASN A 154 -9.99 21.41 -19.94
C ASN A 154 -9.61 20.45 -21.09
N ARG A 155 -10.58 19.92 -21.85
CA ARG A 155 -10.40 18.96 -22.95
C ARG A 155 -9.58 17.72 -22.56
N ARG A 156 -9.73 17.26 -21.30
CA ARG A 156 -9.05 16.07 -20.77
C ARG A 156 -10.08 15.08 -20.22
N SER A 157 -9.86 13.79 -20.47
CA SER A 157 -10.59 12.75 -19.76
C SER A 157 -10.05 12.67 -18.33
N LEU A 158 -10.94 12.80 -17.35
CA LEU A 158 -10.64 12.70 -15.93
C LEU A 158 -11.42 11.52 -15.36
N SER A 159 -10.71 10.50 -14.90
CA SER A 159 -11.29 9.40 -14.15
C SER A 159 -11.45 9.80 -12.69
N VAL A 160 -12.66 9.67 -12.15
CA VAL A 160 -12.95 9.96 -10.75
C VAL A 160 -13.26 8.66 -10.01
N ASN A 161 -12.57 8.43 -8.89
CA ASN A 161 -12.86 7.33 -7.98
C ASN A 161 -13.48 7.90 -6.71
N VAL A 162 -14.68 7.49 -6.37
CA VAL A 162 -15.40 7.93 -5.19
C VAL A 162 -15.29 6.84 -4.12
N GLY A 163 -14.76 7.20 -2.96
CA GLY A 163 -14.68 6.34 -1.78
C GLY A 163 -15.69 6.79 -0.74
N ILE A 164 -16.55 5.87 -0.29
CA ILE A 164 -17.58 6.13 0.73
C ILE A 164 -17.28 5.33 1.99
N SER A 165 -17.26 6.02 3.13
CA SER A 165 -17.26 5.38 4.46
C SER A 165 -18.50 5.79 5.25
N SER A 166 -18.93 4.94 6.18
CA SER A 166 -19.98 5.32 7.13
C SER A 166 -19.39 6.21 8.22
N PHE A 167 -20.18 7.14 8.74
CA PHE A 167 -19.82 7.88 9.94
C PHE A 167 -19.70 6.93 11.13
N VAL A 168 -18.60 7.06 11.87
CA VAL A 168 -18.34 6.32 13.11
C VAL A 168 -17.96 7.34 14.18
N PRO A 169 -18.76 7.52 15.25
CA PRO A 169 -18.42 8.41 16.36
C PRO A 169 -17.09 7.98 16.99
N LYS A 170 -16.15 8.92 17.13
CA LYS A 170 -14.81 8.63 17.68
C LYS A 170 -14.62 9.30 19.04
N PRO A 171 -13.98 8.61 20.01
CA PRO A 171 -13.52 9.19 21.25
C PRO A 171 -12.72 10.48 21.03
N CYS A 172 -12.82 11.41 21.98
CA CYS A 172 -12.06 12.66 21.98
C CYS A 172 -12.33 13.57 20.75
N THR A 173 -13.50 13.44 20.14
CA THR A 173 -13.97 14.33 19.06
C THR A 173 -15.25 15.04 19.47
N PRO A 174 -15.62 16.17 18.84
CA PRO A 174 -16.89 16.84 19.11
C PRO A 174 -18.10 15.91 18.97
N PHE A 175 -18.03 14.92 18.06
CA PHE A 175 -19.12 13.98 17.82
C PHE A 175 -19.08 12.72 18.67
N GLN A 176 -18.24 12.64 19.71
CA GLN A 176 -18.15 11.44 20.54
C GLN A 176 -19.46 11.04 21.25
N TRP A 177 -20.41 11.97 21.38
CA TRP A 177 -21.74 11.74 21.96
C TRP A 177 -22.83 11.37 20.93
N ARG A 178 -22.56 11.56 19.63
CA ARG A 178 -23.52 11.28 18.55
C ARG A 178 -23.67 9.80 18.34
N GLU A 179 -24.88 9.34 18.09
CA GLU A 179 -25.16 7.99 17.61
C GLU A 179 -24.48 7.71 16.27
N GLN A 180 -24.15 6.44 16.01
CA GLN A 180 -24.01 5.97 14.64
C GLN A 180 -25.40 5.68 14.07
N MET A 181 -25.65 6.11 12.85
CA MET A 181 -26.86 5.74 12.11
C MET A 181 -27.00 4.20 11.98
N PRO A 182 -28.21 3.62 12.20
CA PRO A 182 -28.44 2.19 12.05
C PRO A 182 -28.03 1.65 10.67
N VAL A 183 -27.61 0.39 10.61
CA VAL A 183 -27.10 -0.25 9.39
C VAL A 183 -28.09 -0.18 8.23
N ASP A 184 -29.38 -0.45 8.48
CA ASP A 184 -30.42 -0.42 7.45
C ASP A 184 -30.56 0.97 6.80
N GLU A 185 -30.42 2.04 7.58
CA GLU A 185 -30.48 3.42 7.07
C GLU A 185 -29.19 3.78 6.32
N LEU A 186 -28.02 3.34 6.79
CA LEU A 186 -26.76 3.50 6.05
C LEU A 186 -26.81 2.78 4.68
N GLU A 187 -27.37 1.58 4.64
CA GLU A 187 -27.60 0.83 3.40
C GLU A 187 -28.58 1.57 2.47
N HIS A 188 -29.64 2.18 3.03
CA HIS A 188 -30.55 3.03 2.28
C HIS A 188 -29.84 4.22 1.62
N ARG A 189 -29.04 4.98 2.38
CA ARG A 189 -28.25 6.12 1.84
C ARG A 189 -27.24 5.68 0.79
N LEU A 190 -26.58 4.55 1.01
CA LEU A 190 -25.64 3.98 0.04
C LEU A 190 -26.35 3.62 -1.28
N GLU A 191 -27.54 3.03 -1.23
CA GLU A 191 -28.32 2.72 -2.43
C GLU A 191 -28.83 3.98 -3.16
N LEU A 192 -29.24 5.00 -2.41
CA LEU A 192 -29.59 6.30 -2.97
C LEU A 192 -28.41 6.88 -3.76
N LEU A 193 -27.21 6.88 -3.15
CA LEU A 193 -25.99 7.39 -3.76
C LEU A 193 -25.56 6.56 -4.98
N LYS A 194 -25.62 5.23 -4.91
CA LYS A 194 -25.32 4.33 -6.04
C LYS A 194 -26.20 4.62 -7.25
N ARG A 195 -27.47 4.95 -7.03
CA ARG A 195 -28.40 5.32 -8.12
C ARG A 195 -28.02 6.68 -8.70
N ALA A 196 -27.70 7.66 -7.85
CA ALA A 196 -27.34 9.02 -8.29
C ALA A 196 -25.98 9.09 -9.01
N LEU A 197 -25.00 8.25 -8.64
CA LEU A 197 -23.64 8.24 -9.19
C LEU A 197 -23.44 7.40 -10.47
N ARG A 198 -24.51 6.94 -11.13
CA ARG A 198 -24.40 6.20 -12.40
C ARG A 198 -23.94 7.09 -13.54
N MET A 199 -22.62 7.23 -13.67
CA MET A 199 -21.98 8.15 -14.61
C MET A 199 -20.77 7.51 -15.30
N ARG A 200 -20.52 7.93 -16.55
CA ARG A 200 -19.29 7.58 -17.27
C ARG A 200 -18.08 8.23 -16.57
N ASP A 201 -16.94 7.54 -16.58
CA ASP A 201 -15.65 7.97 -16.00
C ASP A 201 -15.61 8.04 -14.46
N VAL A 202 -16.69 7.62 -13.78
CA VAL A 202 -16.78 7.53 -12.32
C VAL A 202 -16.75 6.06 -11.89
N SER A 203 -15.97 5.76 -10.86
CA SER A 203 -15.95 4.47 -10.17
C SER A 203 -16.30 4.68 -8.70
N LEU A 204 -17.11 3.81 -8.12
CA LEU A 204 -17.53 3.89 -6.72
C LEU A 204 -16.94 2.71 -5.94
N SER A 205 -16.42 3.01 -4.76
CA SER A 205 -15.95 2.06 -3.75
C SER A 205 -16.51 2.45 -2.41
N TRP A 206 -16.91 1.48 -1.59
CA TRP A 206 -17.51 1.74 -0.29
C TRP A 206 -17.08 0.69 0.72
N HIS A 207 -17.14 1.05 2.00
CA HIS A 207 -16.92 0.11 3.11
C HIS A 207 -18.21 -0.65 3.45
N ASP A 208 -18.06 -1.87 3.94
CA ASP A 208 -19.17 -2.64 4.49
C ASP A 208 -19.77 -1.91 5.70
N THR A 209 -21.09 -1.70 5.69
CA THR A 209 -21.84 -1.01 6.74
C THR A 209 -21.81 -1.77 8.06
N ARG A 210 -21.81 -3.11 8.05
CA ARG A 210 -21.69 -3.96 9.24
C ARG A 210 -20.29 -3.91 9.84
N MET A 211 -19.27 -3.73 9.01
CA MET A 211 -17.92 -3.46 9.52
C MET A 211 -17.85 -2.10 10.22
N SER A 212 -18.54 -1.09 9.69
CA SER A 212 -18.65 0.23 10.33
C SER A 212 -19.41 0.17 11.66
N GLU A 213 -20.42 -0.69 11.77
CA GLU A 213 -21.14 -0.96 13.03
C GLU A 213 -20.21 -1.59 14.08
N LEU A 214 -19.49 -2.65 13.70
CA LEU A 214 -18.48 -3.24 14.58
C LEU A 214 -17.45 -2.21 15.03
N GLU A 215 -17.00 -1.34 14.12
CA GLU A 215 -16.07 -0.25 14.43
C GLU A 215 -16.67 0.75 15.43
N ALA A 216 -17.96 1.07 15.34
CA ALA A 216 -18.64 1.95 16.28
C ALA A 216 -18.78 1.30 17.66
N VAL A 217 -19.17 0.01 17.71
CA VAL A 217 -19.21 -0.74 18.97
C VAL A 217 -17.85 -0.71 19.65
N LEU A 218 -16.77 -1.06 18.92
CA LEU A 218 -15.41 -1.07 19.45
C LEU A 218 -14.88 0.31 19.83
N ALA A 219 -15.24 1.36 19.09
CA ALA A 219 -14.82 2.73 19.37
C ALA A 219 -15.54 3.32 20.59
N ARG A 220 -16.78 2.88 20.87
CA ARG A 220 -17.66 3.48 21.87
C ARG A 220 -17.84 2.65 23.14
N GLY A 221 -17.54 1.35 23.11
CA GLY A 221 -17.68 0.48 24.27
C GLY A 221 -16.48 0.55 25.21
N GLY A 222 -16.68 0.06 26.43
CA GLY A 222 -15.67 0.06 27.48
C GLY A 222 -14.92 -1.26 27.64
N ARG A 223 -14.44 -1.49 28.86
CA ARG A 223 -13.63 -2.67 29.22
C ARG A 223 -14.36 -3.99 29.00
N GLU A 224 -15.69 -3.98 29.07
CA GLU A 224 -16.57 -5.11 28.82
C GLU A 224 -16.35 -5.76 27.46
N LEU A 225 -15.95 -4.99 26.44
CA LEU A 225 -15.66 -5.52 25.10
C LEU A 225 -14.43 -6.44 25.06
N GLY A 226 -13.54 -6.38 26.05
CA GLY A 226 -12.34 -7.21 26.07
C GLY A 226 -12.63 -8.71 26.02
N ALA A 227 -13.69 -9.15 26.71
CA ALA A 227 -14.14 -10.54 26.67
C ALA A 227 -14.69 -10.92 25.28
N ALA A 228 -15.53 -10.06 24.69
CA ALA A 228 -16.11 -10.31 23.37
C ALA A 228 -15.04 -10.37 22.26
N ILE A 229 -14.03 -9.50 22.29
CA ILE A 229 -12.91 -9.54 21.33
C ILE A 229 -12.14 -10.87 21.45
N LEU A 230 -11.87 -11.30 22.68
CA LEU A 230 -11.16 -12.56 22.92
C LEU A 230 -11.96 -13.77 22.43
N ASP A 231 -13.27 -13.80 22.69
CA ASP A 231 -14.14 -14.91 22.30
C ASP A 231 -14.39 -14.92 20.79
N ALA A 232 -14.57 -13.77 20.14
CA ALA A 232 -14.62 -13.67 18.68
C ALA A 232 -13.34 -14.25 18.04
N TRP A 233 -12.17 -13.88 18.55
CA TRP A 233 -10.89 -14.42 18.07
C TRP A 233 -10.79 -15.95 18.24
N ARG A 234 -11.21 -16.48 19.40
CA ARG A 234 -11.24 -17.93 19.67
C ARG A 234 -12.18 -18.67 18.72
N MET A 235 -13.29 -18.06 18.35
CA MET A 235 -14.25 -18.60 17.38
C MET A 235 -13.77 -18.50 15.92
N GLY A 236 -12.67 -17.78 15.66
CA GLY A 236 -12.03 -17.72 14.34
C GLY A 236 -12.26 -16.42 13.56
N ALA A 237 -12.65 -15.33 14.24
CA ALA A 237 -12.55 -13.96 13.74
C ALA A 237 -11.06 -13.60 13.61
N LYS A 238 -10.53 -13.76 12.39
CA LYS A 238 -9.12 -13.54 12.06
C LYS A 238 -9.08 -12.89 10.69
N PHE A 239 -8.31 -11.82 10.59
CA PHE A 239 -8.15 -11.07 9.35
C PHE A 239 -9.43 -10.39 8.83
N ASP A 240 -10.33 -10.01 9.74
CA ASP A 240 -11.60 -9.34 9.42
C ASP A 240 -11.44 -8.01 8.68
N ALA A 241 -10.24 -7.42 8.65
CA ALA A 241 -9.95 -6.20 7.89
C ALA A 241 -9.93 -6.43 6.36
N TRP A 242 -9.91 -7.68 5.89
CA TRP A 242 -10.10 -8.02 4.48
C TRP A 242 -11.52 -8.50 4.24
N ASP A 243 -12.22 -7.86 3.32
CA ASP A 243 -13.65 -8.09 3.04
C ASP A 243 -13.99 -9.59 2.88
N ASP A 244 -13.15 -10.35 2.17
CA ASP A 244 -13.36 -11.81 1.94
C ASP A 244 -13.23 -12.68 3.21
N ASN A 245 -12.72 -12.12 4.31
CA ASN A 245 -12.51 -12.81 5.58
C ASN A 245 -13.38 -12.28 6.72
N PHE A 246 -14.18 -11.23 6.48
CA PHE A 246 -14.99 -10.61 7.52
C PHE A 246 -16.13 -11.53 7.97
N LYS A 247 -16.11 -11.92 9.26
CA LYS A 247 -17.09 -12.86 9.83
C LYS A 247 -17.98 -12.20 10.87
N PHE A 248 -18.89 -11.36 10.41
CA PHE A 248 -19.78 -10.59 11.28
C PHE A 248 -20.64 -11.46 12.23
N ASP A 249 -21.08 -12.66 11.79
CA ASP A 249 -21.87 -13.56 12.63
C ASP A 249 -21.10 -14.07 13.87
N ILE A 250 -19.77 -14.19 13.78
CA ILE A 250 -18.93 -14.55 14.93
C ILE A 250 -18.95 -13.43 15.97
N TRP A 251 -18.87 -12.17 15.52
CA TRP A 251 -18.93 -11.01 16.41
C TRP A 251 -20.28 -10.91 17.12
N LYS A 252 -21.40 -11.05 16.40
CA LYS A 252 -22.73 -11.09 17.02
C LYS A 252 -22.85 -12.19 18.07
N LYS A 253 -22.33 -13.38 17.78
CA LYS A 253 -22.31 -14.49 18.73
C LYS A 253 -21.47 -14.18 19.98
N ALA A 254 -20.27 -13.62 19.79
CA ALA A 254 -19.40 -13.24 20.90
C ALA A 254 -20.03 -12.15 21.79
N PHE A 255 -20.68 -11.14 21.20
CA PHE A 255 -21.43 -10.13 21.95
C PHE A 255 -22.58 -10.75 22.75
N ALA A 256 -23.37 -11.64 22.14
CA ALA A 256 -24.46 -12.32 22.82
C ALA A 256 -23.98 -13.19 24.00
N GLU A 257 -22.89 -13.95 23.84
CA GLU A 257 -22.29 -14.76 24.91
C GLU A 257 -21.73 -13.91 26.06
N CYS A 258 -21.26 -12.70 25.75
CA CYS A 258 -20.77 -11.73 26.73
C CYS A 258 -21.87 -10.82 27.31
N LEU A 259 -23.14 -11.02 26.94
CA LEU A 259 -24.27 -10.16 27.32
C LEU A 259 -24.07 -8.68 26.94
N ILE A 260 -23.45 -8.44 25.78
CA ILE A 260 -23.21 -7.11 25.23
C ILE A 260 -24.26 -6.82 24.17
N ASP A 261 -24.93 -5.68 24.32
CA ASP A 261 -25.88 -5.17 23.34
C ASP A 261 -25.16 -4.17 22.40
N PRO A 262 -24.82 -4.58 21.15
CA PRO A 262 -24.14 -3.71 20.20
C PRO A 262 -25.00 -2.50 19.79
N ASP A 263 -26.32 -2.66 19.70
CA ASP A 263 -27.24 -1.60 19.27
C ASP A 263 -27.28 -0.48 20.31
N TYR A 264 -27.35 -0.86 21.60
CA TYR A 264 -27.25 0.08 22.70
C TYR A 264 -25.93 0.86 22.69
N ILE A 265 -24.81 0.23 22.32
CA ILE A 265 -23.51 0.91 22.28
C ILE A 265 -23.42 1.85 21.07
N ALA A 266 -23.70 1.35 19.86
CA ALA A 266 -23.45 2.06 18.61
C ALA A 266 -24.50 3.13 18.29
N HIS A 267 -25.79 2.82 18.48
CA HIS A 267 -26.90 3.58 17.89
C HIS A 267 -27.61 4.56 18.83
N ARG A 268 -27.14 4.69 20.08
CA ARG A 268 -27.70 5.67 21.02
C ARG A 268 -26.92 6.98 21.03
N ARG A 269 -27.61 8.10 21.25
CA ARG A 269 -26.97 9.35 21.66
C ARG A 269 -26.58 9.24 23.14
N ILE A 270 -25.36 9.65 23.49
CA ILE A 270 -24.87 9.66 24.87
C ILE A 270 -25.13 11.05 25.46
N ALA A 271 -25.66 11.13 26.68
CA ALA A 271 -25.84 12.40 27.36
C ALA A 271 -24.48 13.01 27.75
N TYR A 272 -24.35 14.33 27.77
CA TYR A 272 -23.06 14.97 28.07
C TYR A 272 -22.59 14.69 29.51
N GLU A 273 -23.54 14.50 30.42
CA GLU A 273 -23.35 14.21 31.84
C GLU A 273 -22.96 12.75 32.10
N GLU A 274 -23.18 11.86 31.13
CA GLU A 274 -22.79 10.46 31.25
C GLU A 274 -21.27 10.32 31.23
N SER A 275 -20.75 9.37 32.00
CA SER A 275 -19.33 9.04 31.99
C SER A 275 -19.01 8.20 30.75
N LEU A 276 -18.04 8.66 29.97
CA LEU A 276 -17.57 7.95 28.78
C LEU A 276 -16.47 6.95 29.15
N PRO A 277 -16.39 5.78 28.49
CA PRO A 277 -15.36 4.78 28.78
C PRO A 277 -13.91 5.31 28.69
N TRP A 278 -13.68 6.36 27.90
CA TRP A 278 -12.39 7.02 27.70
C TRP A 278 -12.23 8.33 28.47
N ASP A 279 -13.14 8.72 29.37
CA ASP A 279 -13.01 9.97 30.15
C ASP A 279 -11.71 10.04 30.98
N HIS A 280 -11.09 8.89 31.25
CA HIS A 280 -9.81 8.79 31.95
C HIS A 280 -8.58 9.06 31.05
N ILE A 281 -8.77 9.29 29.76
CA ILE A 281 -7.72 9.57 28.78
C ILE A 281 -7.69 11.07 28.51
N ASP A 282 -6.59 11.72 28.91
CA ASP A 282 -6.37 13.14 28.61
C ASP A 282 -5.65 13.30 27.25
N CYS A 283 -6.36 13.89 26.28
CA CYS A 283 -5.82 14.22 24.96
C CYS A 283 -5.39 15.70 24.85
N GLY A 284 -5.48 16.47 25.93
CA GLY A 284 -5.20 17.90 26.00
C GLY A 284 -6.34 18.80 25.54
N VAL A 285 -7.45 18.25 25.05
CA VAL A 285 -8.66 19.01 24.68
C VAL A 285 -9.72 18.85 25.76
N THR A 286 -10.30 19.96 26.23
CA THR A 286 -11.29 19.92 27.32
C THR A 286 -12.63 19.35 26.86
N LYS A 287 -13.33 18.66 27.78
CA LYS A 287 -14.69 18.14 27.54
C LYS A 287 -15.65 19.28 27.19
N ASP A 288 -15.56 20.41 27.90
CA ASP A 288 -16.40 21.58 27.66
C ASP A 288 -16.25 22.14 26.24
N PHE A 289 -15.01 22.22 25.74
CA PHE A 289 -14.76 22.64 24.36
C PHE A 289 -15.41 21.68 23.37
N LEU A 290 -15.25 20.36 23.55
CA LEU A 290 -15.86 19.38 22.66
C LEU A 290 -17.40 19.47 22.66
N VAL A 291 -18.02 19.71 23.83
CA VAL A 291 -19.48 19.93 23.95
C VAL A 291 -19.91 21.20 23.21
N GLU A 292 -19.14 22.28 23.34
CA GLU A 292 -19.41 23.53 22.62
C GLU A 292 -19.35 23.32 21.10
N GLN A 293 -18.33 22.61 20.60
CA GLN A 293 -18.20 22.29 19.19
C GLN A 293 -19.34 21.41 18.68
N ASP A 294 -19.82 20.44 19.47
CA ASP A 294 -20.99 19.62 19.13
C ASP A 294 -22.28 20.46 19.00
N LYS A 295 -22.46 21.45 19.88
CA LYS A 295 -23.60 22.38 19.84
C LYS A 295 -23.54 23.36 18.68
N LEU A 296 -22.34 23.78 18.27
CA LEU A 296 -22.14 24.60 17.07
C LEU A 296 -22.45 23.80 15.80
N ALA A 297 -22.09 22.52 15.77
CA ALA A 297 -22.44 21.61 14.68
C ALA A 297 -23.96 21.48 14.51
N ASP A 298 -24.74 21.39 15.60
CA ASP A 298 -26.21 21.40 15.54
C ASP A 298 -26.78 22.68 14.90
N GLN A 299 -26.05 23.79 14.99
CA GLN A 299 -26.40 25.08 14.41
C GLN A 299 -25.84 25.27 12.99
N GLY A 300 -24.99 24.36 12.52
CA GLY A 300 -24.27 24.49 11.25
C GLY A 300 -23.27 25.66 11.24
N ILE A 301 -22.75 26.05 12.40
CA ILE A 301 -21.78 27.14 12.55
C ILE A 301 -20.37 26.54 12.62
N PRO A 302 -19.52 26.72 11.59
CA PRO A 302 -18.16 26.22 11.63
C PRO A 302 -17.28 27.09 12.53
N SER A 303 -16.29 26.46 13.16
CA SER A 303 -15.25 27.16 13.89
C SER A 303 -14.10 27.55 12.96
N PRO A 304 -13.56 28.78 13.07
CA PRO A 304 -12.47 29.22 12.21
C PRO A 304 -11.18 28.44 12.49
N ASP A 305 -10.26 28.43 11.52
CA ASP A 305 -8.94 27.86 11.73
C ASP A 305 -8.14 28.72 12.72
N CYS A 306 -7.84 28.15 13.89
CA CYS A 306 -7.15 28.85 14.97
C CYS A 306 -5.69 29.23 14.63
N ARG A 307 -5.13 28.73 13.51
CA ARG A 307 -3.79 29.07 13.03
C ARG A 307 -3.76 30.40 12.30
N GLU A 308 -4.86 30.76 11.67
CA GLU A 308 -5.01 31.98 10.85
C GLU A 308 -5.85 33.04 11.56
N SER A 309 -6.73 32.62 12.46
CA SER A 309 -7.64 33.50 13.20
C SER A 309 -7.13 33.73 14.62
N TYR A 310 -7.78 33.13 15.63
CA TYR A 310 -7.50 33.34 17.04
C TYR A 310 -7.60 32.01 17.81
N CYS A 311 -7.04 31.98 19.03
CA CYS A 311 -7.10 30.81 19.90
C CYS A 311 -8.55 30.52 20.32
N LEU A 312 -9.02 29.29 20.10
CA LEU A 312 -10.35 28.83 20.50
C LEU A 312 -10.40 28.27 21.93
N ASN A 313 -9.29 28.37 22.68
CA ASN A 313 -9.18 27.91 24.07
C ASN A 313 -9.57 26.44 24.29
N CYS A 314 -9.20 25.56 23.36
CA CYS A 314 -9.53 24.14 23.42
C CYS A 314 -8.87 23.36 24.58
N GLY A 315 -7.96 23.97 25.35
CA GLY A 315 -7.24 23.34 26.46
C GLY A 315 -5.78 22.99 26.16
N VAL A 316 -5.41 22.89 24.88
CA VAL A 316 -4.09 22.40 24.48
C VAL A 316 -2.95 23.25 25.04
N ASN A 317 -3.10 24.58 25.13
CA ASN A 317 -2.08 25.46 25.69
C ASN A 317 -1.72 25.10 27.14
N ILE A 318 -2.71 24.69 27.93
CA ILE A 318 -2.50 24.25 29.32
C ILE A 318 -1.76 22.91 29.32
N PHE A 319 -2.18 22.00 28.45
CA PHE A 319 -1.59 20.67 28.32
C PHE A 319 -0.11 20.70 27.89
N VAL A 320 0.27 21.58 26.96
CA VAL A 320 1.67 21.74 26.53
C VAL A 320 2.49 22.72 27.38
N GLY A 321 1.83 23.58 28.17
CA GLY A 321 2.49 24.57 29.04
C GLY A 321 2.95 25.86 28.34
N GLU A 322 2.63 26.04 27.06
CA GLU A 322 2.94 27.24 26.27
C GLU A 322 1.86 27.52 25.21
N GLU A 323 1.89 28.69 24.58
CA GLU A 323 0.96 29.00 23.50
C GLU A 323 1.18 28.09 22.29
N CYS A 324 0.19 27.30 21.90
CA CYS A 324 0.33 26.39 20.76
C CYS A 324 0.57 27.12 19.42
N SER A 325 0.29 28.42 19.35
CA SER A 325 0.56 29.29 18.20
C SER A 325 2.06 29.57 18.01
N SER A 326 2.87 29.49 19.07
CA SER A 326 4.32 29.75 19.04
C SER A 326 5.02 28.80 18.06
N PHE A 327 4.60 27.53 18.04
CA PHE A 327 5.15 26.50 17.16
C PHE A 327 5.00 26.82 15.67
N TYR A 328 3.92 27.50 15.25
CA TYR A 328 3.73 27.86 13.83
C TYR A 328 4.59 29.07 13.40
N ARG A 329 5.02 29.92 14.34
CA ARG A 329 5.84 31.11 14.03
C ARG A 329 7.32 30.76 13.83
N ILE A 330 7.84 29.85 14.66
CA ILE A 330 9.25 29.41 14.61
C ILE A 330 9.54 28.69 13.28
N GLY A 331 8.59 27.88 12.81
CA GLY A 331 8.69 27.14 11.55
C GLY A 331 8.85 28.00 10.29
N ARG A 332 8.39 29.27 10.29
CA ARG A 332 8.56 30.20 9.17
C ARG A 332 9.94 30.87 9.12
N GLN A 333 10.64 30.99 10.26
CA GLN A 333 11.97 31.59 10.30
C GLN A 333 13.07 30.66 9.76
N GLU A 334 12.95 29.34 9.97
CA GLU A 334 13.90 28.36 9.39
C GLU A 334 13.81 28.25 7.85
N ILE A 335 12.72 28.73 7.22
CA ILE A 335 12.53 28.72 5.76
C ILE A 335 13.47 29.71 5.07
N ALA A 336 13.80 30.83 5.73
CA ALA A 336 14.61 31.89 5.15
C ALA A 336 16.09 31.50 5.00
N ASP A 337 16.62 30.68 5.91
CA ASP A 337 18.07 30.39 5.95
C ASP A 337 18.50 29.26 4.99
N VAL A 338 17.56 28.47 4.45
CA VAL A 338 17.88 27.31 3.59
C VAL A 338 17.74 27.63 2.09
N ALA A 339 16.96 28.66 1.74
CA ALA A 339 16.68 29.06 0.36
C ALA A 339 17.92 29.54 -0.41
N ASP A 340 18.97 30.00 0.27
CA ASP A 340 20.16 30.60 -0.34
C ASP A 340 21.30 29.60 -0.67
N SER A 341 21.07 28.29 -0.54
CA SER A 341 22.13 27.28 -0.73
C SER A 341 21.95 26.30 -1.89
N VAL A 342 20.92 26.48 -2.74
CA VAL A 342 20.70 25.60 -3.90
C VAL A 342 21.26 26.26 -5.15
N SER A 343 22.57 26.14 -5.34
CA SER A 343 23.23 26.49 -6.60
C SER A 343 22.91 25.44 -7.67
N ASP A 344 22.41 25.92 -8.81
CA ASP A 344 22.23 25.17 -10.06
C ASP A 344 23.55 24.55 -10.54
N GLU A 345 23.74 23.25 -10.27
CA GLU A 345 24.66 22.44 -11.06
C GLU A 345 24.07 21.07 -11.44
N ASN A 346 23.95 20.92 -12.76
CA ASN A 346 24.18 19.72 -13.56
C ASN A 346 23.15 18.58 -13.56
N SER A 347 22.36 18.58 -14.64
CA SER A 347 22.17 17.48 -15.61
C SER A 347 22.69 16.10 -15.16
N LEU A 348 21.76 15.20 -14.80
CA LEU A 348 21.99 13.76 -14.74
C LEU A 348 22.31 13.24 -16.15
N CYS A 349 23.58 13.31 -16.54
CA CYS A 349 24.05 12.62 -17.73
C CYS A 349 24.33 11.18 -17.29
N SER A 350 23.46 10.24 -17.69
CA SER A 350 23.80 8.82 -17.58
C SER A 350 25.09 8.60 -18.36
N PRO A 351 26.17 8.04 -17.78
CA PRO A 351 27.37 7.75 -18.54
C PRO A 351 26.99 6.87 -19.74
N LYS A 352 27.43 7.28 -20.94
CA LYS A 352 27.14 6.55 -22.19
C LYS A 352 27.75 5.14 -22.19
N GLN A 353 28.77 4.92 -21.36
CA GLN A 353 29.45 3.64 -21.24
C GLN A 353 28.80 2.80 -20.13
N ARG A 354 28.57 1.52 -20.43
CA ARG A 354 27.95 0.55 -19.53
C ARG A 354 28.79 -0.71 -19.51
N TYR A 355 28.82 -1.36 -18.36
CA TYR A 355 29.48 -2.64 -18.15
C TYR A 355 28.42 -3.67 -17.76
N TRP A 356 28.43 -4.85 -18.38
CA TRP A 356 27.44 -5.88 -18.12
C TRP A 356 28.08 -7.01 -17.33
N TYR A 357 27.42 -7.42 -16.25
CA TYR A 357 27.85 -8.56 -15.45
C TYR A 357 26.74 -9.59 -15.41
N LYS A 358 27.06 -10.83 -15.75
CA LYS A 358 26.24 -11.99 -15.45
C LYS A 358 26.50 -12.37 -14.00
N ILE A 359 25.43 -12.53 -13.22
CA ILE A 359 25.47 -13.07 -11.87
C ILE A 359 24.68 -14.37 -11.80
N GLU A 360 25.25 -15.37 -11.13
CA GLU A 360 24.54 -16.58 -10.75
C GLU A 360 24.31 -16.55 -9.24
N TYR A 361 23.07 -16.81 -8.82
CA TYR A 361 22.69 -16.72 -7.43
C TYR A 361 21.81 -17.89 -6.99
N ALA A 362 21.84 -18.18 -5.70
CA ALA A 362 20.99 -19.17 -5.06
C ALA A 362 19.84 -18.49 -4.31
N LYS A 363 18.65 -19.09 -4.39
CA LYS A 363 17.48 -18.82 -3.55
C LYS A 363 17.28 -20.02 -2.63
N LEU A 364 17.54 -19.83 -1.34
CA LEU A 364 17.53 -20.89 -0.33
C LEU A 364 16.15 -21.10 0.32
N PRO A 365 15.93 -22.20 1.07
CA PRO A 365 14.62 -22.62 1.59
C PRO A 365 13.88 -21.61 2.46
N GLU A 366 14.59 -20.70 3.13
CA GLU A 366 14.02 -19.69 4.02
C GLU A 366 13.18 -18.67 3.24
N LEU A 367 13.53 -18.43 1.97
CA LEU A 367 12.87 -17.46 1.09
C LEU A 367 11.97 -18.12 0.04
N ARG A 368 11.66 -19.41 0.16
CA ARG A 368 10.85 -20.15 -0.82
C ARG A 368 9.48 -19.50 -1.06
N TRP A 369 8.91 -18.85 -0.05
CA TRP A 369 7.61 -18.19 -0.11
C TRP A 369 7.61 -16.82 -0.79
N LEU A 370 8.78 -16.25 -1.07
CA LEU A 370 8.84 -15.02 -1.86
C LEU A 370 8.46 -15.30 -3.30
N SER A 371 7.52 -14.50 -3.81
CA SER A 371 7.26 -14.37 -5.23
C SER A 371 8.47 -13.79 -5.96
N HIS A 372 8.49 -13.93 -7.28
CA HIS A 372 9.55 -13.35 -8.10
C HIS A 372 9.67 -11.83 -7.89
N MET A 373 8.55 -11.11 -7.82
CA MET A 373 8.58 -9.65 -7.63
C MET A 373 9.15 -9.23 -6.27
N GLU A 374 8.89 -10.00 -5.22
CA GLU A 374 9.45 -9.73 -3.89
C GLU A 374 10.95 -10.04 -3.83
N LEU A 375 11.37 -11.13 -4.49
CA LEU A 375 12.78 -11.47 -4.65
C LEU A 375 13.55 -10.37 -5.40
N VAL A 376 13.00 -9.88 -6.51
CA VAL A 376 13.57 -8.76 -7.28
C VAL A 376 13.70 -7.53 -6.39
N ARG A 377 12.66 -7.15 -5.64
CA ARG A 377 12.71 -6.03 -4.69
C ARG A 377 13.77 -6.22 -3.61
N ALA A 378 13.93 -7.44 -3.09
CA ALA A 378 14.97 -7.73 -2.09
C ALA A 378 16.38 -7.54 -2.66
N ILE A 379 16.62 -7.99 -3.90
CA ILE A 379 17.89 -7.83 -4.61
C ILE A 379 18.14 -6.36 -4.95
N GLU A 380 17.14 -5.63 -5.48
CA GLU A 380 17.24 -4.18 -5.74
C GLU A 380 17.63 -3.40 -4.49
N ARG A 381 16.99 -3.70 -3.35
CA ARG A 381 17.31 -3.09 -2.06
C ARG A 381 18.74 -3.42 -1.61
N ALA A 382 19.20 -4.66 -1.80
CA ALA A 382 20.56 -5.05 -1.49
C ALA A 382 21.59 -4.31 -2.36
N ILE A 383 21.33 -4.18 -3.67
CA ILE A 383 22.18 -3.43 -4.59
C ILE A 383 22.33 -1.98 -4.13
N ARG A 384 21.22 -1.32 -3.79
CA ARG A 384 21.25 0.07 -3.28
C ARG A 384 22.08 0.20 -2.00
N ARG A 385 21.92 -0.73 -1.05
CA ARG A 385 22.73 -0.73 0.19
C ARG A 385 24.20 -1.02 -0.05
N SER A 386 24.52 -1.83 -1.05
CA SER A 386 25.90 -2.21 -1.39
C SER A 386 26.72 -1.08 -2.02
N ARG A 387 26.06 0.02 -2.43
CA ARG A 387 26.67 1.15 -3.18
C ARG A 387 27.40 0.70 -4.45
N VAL A 388 26.97 -0.40 -5.04
CA VAL A 388 27.41 -0.81 -6.38
C VAL A 388 26.92 0.24 -7.39
N PRO A 389 27.78 0.70 -8.33
CA PRO A 389 27.44 1.75 -9.30
C PRO A 389 26.52 1.20 -10.39
N VAL A 390 25.28 0.87 -10.03
CA VAL A 390 24.30 0.30 -10.95
C VAL A 390 23.81 1.37 -11.93
N ALA A 391 23.75 1.02 -13.21
CA ALA A 391 23.13 1.86 -14.22
C ALA A 391 21.61 1.86 -14.03
N TYR A 392 20.98 3.02 -14.22
CA TYR A 392 19.54 3.16 -14.08
C TYR A 392 18.85 3.27 -15.44
N SER A 393 17.57 2.93 -15.49
CA SER A 393 16.72 3.18 -16.66
C SER A 393 16.57 4.69 -16.89
N GLU A 394 16.47 5.08 -18.14
CA GLU A 394 16.10 6.46 -18.49
C GLU A 394 14.61 6.67 -18.25
N GLY A 395 14.25 7.92 -17.99
CA GLY A 395 12.89 8.31 -17.68
C GLY A 395 12.69 8.57 -16.20
N PHE A 396 11.43 8.67 -15.84
CA PHE A 396 11.03 9.46 -14.69
C PHE A 396 11.19 8.72 -13.34
N ASN A 397 11.05 7.39 -13.30
CA ASN A 397 11.40 6.57 -12.12
C ASN A 397 12.55 5.63 -12.49
N PRO A 398 13.81 6.10 -12.37
CA PRO A 398 14.98 5.30 -12.69
C PRO A 398 14.99 4.01 -11.87
N ARG A 399 14.86 2.87 -12.54
CA ARG A 399 15.00 1.54 -11.96
C ARG A 399 16.42 1.02 -12.20
N PRO A 400 17.03 0.32 -11.22
CA PRO A 400 18.27 -0.40 -11.47
C PRO A 400 18.11 -1.30 -12.69
N ARG A 401 19.07 -1.26 -13.62
CA ARG A 401 19.05 -2.07 -14.83
C ARG A 401 19.43 -3.51 -14.50
N LEU A 402 18.41 -4.27 -14.13
CA LEU A 402 18.49 -5.69 -13.81
C LEU A 402 17.65 -6.49 -14.81
N SER A 403 18.15 -7.66 -15.20
CA SER A 403 17.43 -8.56 -16.10
C SER A 403 17.55 -9.97 -15.54
N PHE A 404 16.42 -10.56 -15.15
CA PHE A 404 16.37 -11.90 -14.59
C PHE A 404 16.02 -12.92 -15.66
N TYR A 405 16.70 -14.07 -15.62
CA TYR A 405 16.51 -15.16 -16.57
C TYR A 405 16.03 -16.39 -15.78
N SER A 406 14.98 -17.02 -16.28
CA SER A 406 14.38 -18.22 -15.65
C SER A 406 13.75 -17.96 -14.28
N GLN A 407 12.50 -17.51 -14.25
CA GLN A 407 11.81 -17.15 -13.00
C GLN A 407 11.34 -18.37 -12.21
N LEU A 408 11.68 -18.43 -10.92
CA LEU A 408 11.12 -19.43 -10.00
C LEU A 408 9.70 -19.07 -9.58
N ALA A 409 8.84 -20.09 -9.50
CA ALA A 409 7.53 -19.97 -8.87
C ALA A 409 7.66 -19.90 -7.33
N VAL A 410 6.60 -19.43 -6.67
CA VAL A 410 6.47 -19.46 -5.21
C VAL A 410 6.57 -20.92 -4.74
N GLY A 411 7.27 -21.14 -3.63
CA GLY A 411 7.54 -22.45 -3.06
C GLY A 411 8.78 -23.15 -3.62
N ILE A 412 9.33 -22.68 -4.74
CA ILE A 412 10.50 -23.27 -5.40
C ILE A 412 11.78 -22.48 -5.03
N THR A 413 12.86 -23.22 -4.85
CA THR A 413 14.24 -22.73 -4.60
C THR A 413 15.17 -23.12 -5.75
N GLY A 414 16.38 -22.57 -5.79
CA GLY A 414 17.38 -23.01 -6.76
C GLY A 414 18.77 -22.47 -6.49
N ASP A 415 19.77 -23.13 -7.05
CA ASP A 415 21.19 -22.78 -6.84
C ASP A 415 21.79 -21.97 -8.00
N ALA A 416 21.24 -22.08 -9.20
CA ALA A 416 21.83 -21.55 -10.43
C ALA A 416 20.92 -20.52 -11.12
N GLU A 417 20.32 -19.63 -10.33
CA GLU A 417 19.47 -18.56 -10.83
C GLU A 417 20.31 -17.50 -11.55
N MET A 418 19.85 -16.98 -12.67
CA MET A 418 20.65 -16.06 -13.48
C MET A 418 20.05 -14.67 -13.53
N ALA A 419 20.90 -13.66 -13.37
CA ALA A 419 20.56 -12.28 -13.67
C ALA A 419 21.72 -11.56 -14.36
N VAL A 420 21.40 -10.48 -15.05
CA VAL A 420 22.37 -9.52 -15.57
C VAL A 420 22.14 -8.19 -14.89
N ILE A 421 23.22 -7.64 -14.35
CA ILE A 421 23.29 -6.28 -13.82
C ILE A 421 24.11 -5.41 -14.78
N GLU A 422 23.61 -4.20 -15.07
CA GLU A 422 24.34 -3.18 -15.81
C GLU A 422 24.94 -2.18 -14.82
N LEU A 423 26.24 -1.92 -14.91
CA LEU A 423 26.95 -0.92 -14.10
C LEU A 423 27.31 0.31 -14.92
N SER A 424 27.32 1.48 -14.28
CA SER A 424 27.77 2.75 -14.84
C SER A 424 29.29 2.91 -14.79
N GLU A 425 29.97 2.13 -13.95
CA GLU A 425 31.42 2.12 -13.78
C GLU A 425 31.92 0.67 -13.81
N HIS A 426 33.17 0.49 -14.23
CA HIS A 426 33.83 -0.83 -14.17
C HIS A 426 34.07 -1.22 -12.71
N LEU A 427 33.87 -2.50 -12.39
CA LEU A 427 34.11 -3.05 -11.06
C LEU A 427 34.62 -4.48 -11.22
N ASP A 428 35.64 -4.87 -10.46
CA ASP A 428 36.09 -6.26 -10.48
C ASP A 428 34.94 -7.24 -10.12
N ALA A 429 34.88 -8.38 -10.79
CA ALA A 429 33.79 -9.33 -10.63
C ALA A 429 33.74 -9.95 -9.23
N GLU A 430 34.91 -10.18 -8.60
CA GLU A 430 34.98 -10.66 -7.21
C GLU A 430 34.51 -9.56 -6.26
N ASP A 431 34.92 -8.32 -6.48
CA ASP A 431 34.46 -7.17 -5.68
C ASP A 431 32.94 -6.96 -5.78
N LEU A 432 32.36 -7.09 -6.98
CA LEU A 432 30.92 -7.04 -7.19
C LEU A 432 30.23 -8.12 -6.36
N MET A 433 30.70 -9.37 -6.45
CA MET A 433 30.15 -10.48 -5.69
C MET A 433 30.25 -10.24 -4.18
N HIS A 434 31.39 -9.77 -3.68
CA HIS A 434 31.60 -9.47 -2.26
C HIS A 434 30.64 -8.37 -1.76
N LYS A 435 30.53 -7.25 -2.48
CA LYS A 435 29.63 -6.14 -2.11
C LYS A 435 28.16 -6.57 -2.09
N LEU A 436 27.73 -7.34 -3.09
CA LEU A 436 26.36 -7.86 -3.15
C LEU A 436 26.09 -8.82 -2.00
N ASN A 437 26.93 -9.83 -1.78
CA ASN A 437 26.74 -10.82 -0.72
C ASN A 437 26.78 -10.21 0.69
N ALA A 438 27.57 -9.14 0.91
CA ALA A 438 27.57 -8.42 2.18
C ALA A 438 26.24 -7.68 2.45
N SER A 439 25.48 -7.37 1.40
CA SER A 439 24.21 -6.62 1.50
C SER A 439 22.97 -7.47 1.30
N LEU A 440 23.07 -8.66 0.70
CA LEU A 440 21.94 -9.55 0.47
C LEU A 440 21.37 -10.11 1.79
N PRO A 441 20.04 -10.29 1.89
CA PRO A 441 19.46 -10.94 3.05
C PRO A 441 19.85 -12.43 3.11
N ALA A 442 19.80 -13.00 4.31
CA ALA A 442 19.91 -14.45 4.47
C ALA A 442 18.89 -15.16 3.55
N GLY A 443 19.36 -16.17 2.84
CA GLY A 443 18.56 -16.92 1.88
C GLY A 443 18.75 -16.52 0.41
N ILE A 444 19.52 -15.48 0.10
CA ILE A 444 20.02 -15.17 -1.25
C ILE A 444 21.54 -15.11 -1.22
N ARG A 445 22.21 -15.77 -2.17
CA ARG A 445 23.67 -15.70 -2.28
C ARG A 445 24.10 -15.67 -3.73
N VAL A 446 24.88 -14.67 -4.12
CA VAL A 446 25.61 -14.68 -5.39
C VAL A 446 26.74 -15.70 -5.28
N GLN A 447 26.73 -16.69 -6.17
CA GLN A 447 27.72 -17.75 -6.25
C GLN A 447 28.85 -17.40 -7.22
N SER A 448 28.52 -16.73 -8.32
CA SER A 448 29.49 -16.30 -9.33
C SER A 448 29.07 -14.98 -9.97
N ALA A 449 30.07 -14.22 -10.43
CA ALA A 449 29.89 -13.03 -11.23
C ALA A 449 30.94 -13.03 -12.34
N SER A 450 30.56 -12.62 -13.56
CA SER A 450 31.47 -12.52 -14.70
C SER A 450 31.08 -11.36 -15.60
N GLU A 451 32.05 -10.57 -16.03
CA GLU A 451 31.83 -9.51 -17.02
C GLU A 451 31.48 -10.12 -18.39
N ILE A 452 30.52 -9.52 -19.10
CA ILE A 452 30.05 -9.95 -20.41
C ILE A 452 30.00 -8.75 -21.37
N ALA A 453 30.13 -9.00 -22.68
CA ALA A 453 30.12 -7.95 -23.71
C ALA A 453 28.75 -7.28 -23.92
N GLY A 454 27.67 -7.87 -23.39
CA GLY A 454 26.31 -7.35 -23.49
C GLY A 454 25.25 -8.39 -23.16
N LYS A 455 23.97 -7.98 -23.13
CA LYS A 455 22.84 -8.87 -22.80
C LYS A 455 22.56 -9.95 -23.86
N ARG A 456 22.94 -9.70 -25.11
CA ARG A 456 22.65 -10.59 -26.24
C ARG A 456 23.55 -11.81 -26.14
N GLY A 457 22.96 -12.99 -25.94
CA GLY A 457 23.69 -14.27 -25.86
C GLY A 457 23.35 -15.13 -24.65
N ILE A 458 22.55 -14.63 -23.70
CA ILE A 458 22.04 -15.46 -22.60
C ILE A 458 20.74 -16.12 -23.05
N GLU A 459 20.82 -17.40 -23.37
CA GLU A 459 19.66 -18.25 -23.67
C GLU A 459 19.46 -19.22 -22.52
N VAL A 460 18.22 -19.32 -22.04
CA VAL A 460 17.82 -20.35 -21.08
C VAL A 460 16.93 -21.33 -21.82
N ARG A 461 17.41 -22.55 -21.99
CA ARG A 461 16.66 -23.63 -22.62
C ARG A 461 15.81 -24.36 -21.59
N GLY A 462 16.36 -24.65 -20.42
CA GLY A 462 15.69 -25.48 -19.43
C GLY A 462 16.29 -25.41 -18.03
N GLY A 463 15.77 -26.29 -17.17
CA GLY A 463 16.26 -26.44 -15.81
C GLY A 463 16.28 -27.90 -15.38
N GLU A 464 17.24 -28.21 -14.52
CA GLU A 464 17.32 -29.49 -13.82
C GLU A 464 16.81 -29.31 -12.40
N TYR A 465 15.84 -30.12 -12.01
CA TYR A 465 15.12 -30.03 -10.75
C TYR A 465 15.24 -31.32 -9.96
N VAL A 466 15.28 -31.17 -8.65
CA VAL A 466 15.01 -32.23 -7.67
C VAL A 466 13.63 -31.95 -7.07
N ILE A 467 12.74 -32.92 -7.17
CA ILE A 467 11.35 -32.85 -6.72
C ILE A 467 11.16 -33.91 -5.65
N SER A 468 10.78 -33.49 -4.45
CA SER A 468 10.31 -34.38 -3.41
C SER A 468 8.79 -34.55 -3.51
N VAL A 469 8.33 -35.80 -3.41
CA VAL A 469 6.93 -36.20 -3.33
C VAL A 469 6.73 -37.02 -2.06
N LEU A 470 5.63 -36.76 -1.36
CA LEU A 470 5.32 -37.39 -0.09
C LEU A 470 4.28 -38.51 -0.26
N GLY A 471 4.34 -39.52 0.61
CA GLY A 471 3.33 -40.58 0.68
C GLY A 471 3.47 -41.70 -0.36
N VAL A 472 4.66 -41.94 -0.90
CA VAL A 472 4.91 -42.96 -1.93
C VAL A 472 6.22 -43.72 -1.70
N LYS A 473 6.20 -45.03 -1.95
CA LYS A 473 7.41 -45.88 -1.96
C LYS A 473 8.15 -45.79 -3.29
N SER A 474 9.48 -45.98 -3.27
CA SER A 474 10.33 -45.90 -4.46
C SER A 474 9.84 -46.74 -5.66
N ASP A 475 9.37 -47.97 -5.41
CA ASP A 475 8.94 -48.88 -6.49
C ASP A 475 7.65 -48.42 -7.19
N GLU A 476 6.72 -47.82 -6.45
CA GLU A 476 5.48 -47.27 -6.99
C GLU A 476 5.77 -45.99 -7.78
N LEU A 477 6.72 -45.19 -7.28
CA LEU A 477 7.18 -43.99 -7.95
C LEU A 477 7.90 -44.31 -9.26
N ASP A 478 8.76 -45.33 -9.29
CA ASP A 478 9.47 -45.76 -10.50
C ASP A 478 8.49 -46.23 -11.58
N LYS A 479 7.43 -46.97 -11.21
CA LYS A 479 6.36 -47.36 -12.13
C LYS A 479 5.63 -46.15 -12.72
N ALA A 480 5.29 -45.15 -11.91
CA ALA A 480 4.63 -43.94 -12.37
C ALA A 480 5.53 -43.12 -13.31
N VAL A 481 6.81 -42.98 -12.98
CA VAL A 481 7.82 -42.31 -13.81
C VAL A 481 7.97 -43.01 -15.16
N ARG A 482 8.05 -44.34 -15.20
CA ARG A 482 8.07 -45.10 -16.46
C ARG A 482 6.82 -44.89 -17.28
N GLY A 483 5.63 -44.91 -16.65
CA GLY A 483 4.36 -44.62 -17.32
C GLY A 483 4.35 -43.26 -18.02
N ILE A 484 4.86 -42.22 -17.35
CA ILE A 484 5.01 -40.88 -17.95
C ILE A 484 5.98 -40.90 -19.14
N LEU A 485 7.12 -41.59 -19.03
CA LEU A 485 8.15 -41.62 -20.09
C LEU A 485 7.72 -42.44 -21.31
N GLU A 486 6.97 -43.54 -21.11
CA GLU A 486 6.47 -44.41 -22.18
C GLU A 486 5.24 -43.84 -22.90
N SER A 487 4.51 -42.94 -22.25
CA SER A 487 3.36 -42.26 -22.84
C SER A 487 3.76 -41.32 -23.97
N SER A 488 3.01 -41.34 -25.08
CA SER A 488 3.17 -40.39 -26.20
C SER A 488 2.70 -38.98 -25.84
N GLU A 489 1.71 -38.87 -24.95
CA GLU A 489 1.15 -37.62 -24.48
C GLU A 489 0.86 -37.67 -22.98
N VAL A 490 1.12 -36.56 -22.28
CA VAL A 490 0.82 -36.41 -20.85
C VAL A 490 0.13 -35.08 -20.66
N ILE A 491 -1.19 -35.12 -20.50
CA ILE A 491 -2.04 -33.93 -20.42
C ILE A 491 -2.23 -33.53 -18.96
N VAL A 492 -1.96 -32.27 -18.64
CA VAL A 492 -2.21 -31.68 -17.32
C VAL A 492 -3.01 -30.40 -17.44
N GLU A 493 -3.76 -30.05 -16.39
CA GLU A 493 -4.53 -28.82 -16.32
C GLU A 493 -3.68 -27.67 -15.78
N ARG A 494 -3.53 -26.62 -16.59
CA ARG A 494 -2.89 -25.36 -16.19
C ARG A 494 -3.97 -24.33 -15.83
N ARG A 495 -4.20 -24.13 -14.54
CA ARG A 495 -5.08 -23.06 -14.04
C ARG A 495 -4.44 -21.68 -14.18
N ARG A 496 -5.20 -20.74 -14.70
CA ARG A 496 -4.98 -19.29 -14.70
C ARG A 496 -6.10 -18.64 -13.91
N GLU A 497 -5.94 -17.38 -13.56
CA GLU A 497 -6.85 -16.61 -12.70
C GLU A 497 -8.32 -16.64 -13.18
N HIS A 498 -8.58 -16.81 -14.48
CA HIS A 498 -9.93 -16.87 -15.07
C HIS A 498 -10.17 -18.01 -16.07
N ASP A 499 -9.22 -18.94 -16.25
CA ASP A 499 -9.31 -19.98 -17.28
C ASP A 499 -8.48 -21.22 -16.92
N THR A 500 -8.88 -22.39 -17.41
CA THR A 500 -8.16 -23.65 -17.22
C THR A 500 -7.80 -24.24 -18.59
N LYS A 501 -6.51 -24.35 -18.89
CA LYS A 501 -6.03 -24.86 -20.17
C LYS A 501 -5.38 -26.23 -20.00
N GLN A 502 -5.74 -27.19 -20.85
CA GLN A 502 -5.03 -28.45 -20.97
C GLN A 502 -3.73 -28.28 -21.76
N VAL A 503 -2.63 -28.83 -21.24
CA VAL A 503 -1.29 -28.73 -21.84
C VAL A 503 -0.65 -30.11 -21.86
N ASN A 504 -0.13 -30.52 -23.02
CA ASN A 504 0.71 -31.72 -23.12
C ASN A 504 2.14 -31.38 -22.68
N ILE A 505 2.61 -32.00 -21.60
CA ILE A 505 3.94 -31.72 -21.03
C ILE A 505 5.00 -32.74 -21.46
N ARG A 506 4.63 -33.86 -22.11
CA ARG A 506 5.54 -34.96 -22.40
C ARG A 506 6.81 -34.52 -23.14
N ASN A 507 6.64 -33.66 -24.15
CA ASN A 507 7.74 -33.15 -24.98
C ASN A 507 8.72 -32.25 -24.23
N GLY A 508 8.29 -31.65 -23.11
CA GLY A 508 9.14 -30.81 -22.28
C GLY A 508 9.82 -31.53 -21.12
N VAL A 509 9.56 -32.83 -20.94
CA VAL A 509 10.27 -33.68 -19.96
C VAL A 509 11.40 -34.42 -20.69
N GLU A 510 12.61 -33.89 -20.59
CA GLU A 510 13.80 -34.48 -21.22
C GLU A 510 14.32 -35.69 -20.43
N SER A 511 14.23 -35.65 -19.09
CA SER A 511 14.54 -36.79 -18.24
C SER A 511 13.70 -36.78 -16.97
N LEU A 512 13.40 -37.96 -16.44
CA LEU A 512 12.67 -38.16 -15.18
C LEU A 512 13.20 -39.43 -14.53
N VAL A 513 13.89 -39.31 -13.39
CA VAL A 513 14.59 -40.43 -12.74
C VAL A 513 14.33 -40.39 -11.24
N VAL A 514 13.95 -41.52 -10.65
CA VAL A 514 13.84 -41.66 -9.20
C VAL A 514 15.24 -41.79 -8.60
N GLU A 515 15.64 -40.88 -7.72
CA GLU A 515 16.94 -40.93 -7.04
C GLU A 515 16.87 -41.73 -5.74
N ASN A 516 15.84 -41.45 -4.93
CA ASN A 516 15.63 -42.04 -3.61
C ASN A 516 14.13 -42.13 -3.32
N GLU A 517 13.76 -42.67 -2.16
CA GLU A 517 12.37 -42.72 -1.70
C GLU A 517 11.74 -41.33 -1.68
N GLY A 518 10.72 -41.15 -2.52
CA GLY A 518 10.01 -39.88 -2.67
C GLY A 518 10.83 -38.76 -3.31
N VAL A 519 11.93 -39.03 -4.02
CA VAL A 519 12.76 -37.99 -4.66
C VAL A 519 13.04 -38.30 -6.12
N ILE A 520 12.81 -37.31 -6.98
CA ILE A 520 12.95 -37.42 -8.43
C ILE A 520 13.88 -36.32 -8.94
N ARG A 521 14.81 -36.68 -9.82
CA ARG A 521 15.60 -35.73 -10.61
C ARG A 521 15.04 -35.64 -12.02
N THR A 522 14.80 -34.42 -12.50
CA THR A 522 14.18 -34.19 -13.81
C THR A 522 14.80 -33.02 -14.55
N LYS A 523 14.85 -33.13 -15.88
CA LYS A 523 15.24 -32.06 -16.80
C LYS A 523 14.02 -31.59 -17.56
N LEU A 524 13.70 -30.30 -17.44
CA LEU A 524 12.47 -29.70 -17.94
C LEU A 524 12.76 -28.52 -18.87
N VAL A 525 12.06 -28.50 -20.00
CA VAL A 525 12.08 -27.44 -21.01
C VAL A 525 10.64 -26.97 -21.26
N GLY A 526 10.32 -25.73 -20.89
CA GLY A 526 8.97 -25.17 -21.06
C GLY A 526 7.87 -25.79 -20.18
N VAL A 527 8.23 -26.68 -19.25
CA VAL A 527 7.32 -27.37 -18.32
C VAL A 527 7.59 -26.93 -16.89
N ARG A 528 6.53 -26.76 -16.10
CA ARG A 528 6.66 -26.40 -14.68
C ARG A 528 6.92 -27.65 -13.84
N PRO A 529 7.79 -27.61 -12.82
CA PRO A 529 7.99 -28.74 -11.91
C PRO A 529 6.70 -29.23 -11.25
N SER A 530 5.78 -28.31 -10.92
CA SER A 530 4.47 -28.66 -10.37
C SER A 530 3.61 -29.48 -11.34
N GLU A 531 3.74 -29.26 -12.65
CA GLU A 531 3.01 -30.01 -13.68
C GLU A 531 3.50 -31.46 -13.75
N VAL A 532 4.77 -31.72 -13.45
CA VAL A 532 5.30 -33.09 -13.31
C VAL A 532 4.66 -33.79 -12.12
N VAL A 533 4.48 -33.09 -10.99
CA VAL A 533 3.78 -33.64 -9.82
C VAL A 533 2.31 -33.92 -10.15
N ASP A 534 1.64 -33.05 -10.89
CA ASP A 534 0.25 -33.27 -11.30
C ASP A 534 0.12 -34.44 -12.29
N ALA A 535 1.10 -34.66 -13.16
CA ALA A 535 1.15 -35.87 -14.00
C ALA A 535 1.35 -37.15 -13.16
N LEU A 536 2.22 -37.12 -12.14
CA LEU A 536 2.43 -38.26 -11.25
C LEU A 536 1.15 -38.62 -10.48
N LYS A 537 0.33 -37.64 -10.10
CA LYS A 537 -0.97 -37.88 -9.44
C LYS A 537 -1.96 -38.70 -10.28
N GLN A 538 -1.81 -38.71 -11.61
CA GLN A 538 -2.66 -39.53 -12.48
C GLN A 538 -2.40 -41.04 -12.28
N TYR A 539 -1.18 -41.39 -11.87
CA TYR A 539 -0.78 -42.76 -11.53
C TYR A 539 -0.87 -43.03 -10.03
N LEU A 540 -0.66 -41.99 -9.21
CA LEU A 540 -0.57 -42.06 -7.76
C LEU A 540 -1.42 -40.97 -7.10
N PRO A 541 -2.75 -41.15 -6.97
CA PRO A 541 -3.67 -40.07 -6.54
C PRO A 541 -3.42 -39.53 -5.12
N GLY A 542 -2.73 -40.30 -4.27
CA GLY A 542 -2.49 -39.97 -2.86
C GLY A 542 -1.20 -39.18 -2.60
N ILE A 543 -0.43 -38.82 -3.62
CA ILE A 543 0.84 -38.11 -3.40
C ILE A 543 0.64 -36.62 -3.19
N GLU A 544 1.46 -36.06 -2.31
CA GLU A 544 1.54 -34.62 -2.09
C GLU A 544 2.86 -34.06 -2.64
N SER A 545 2.82 -32.82 -3.12
CA SER A 545 4.03 -32.10 -3.53
C SER A 545 4.84 -31.77 -2.28
N GLY A 546 6.07 -32.27 -2.23
CA GLY A 546 7.06 -31.86 -1.26
C GLY A 546 7.86 -30.67 -1.75
N TYR A 547 9.13 -30.65 -1.35
CA TYR A 547 10.10 -29.61 -1.70
C TYR A 547 10.56 -29.71 -3.15
N ILE A 548 10.63 -28.58 -3.85
CA ILE A 548 11.11 -28.49 -5.24
C ILE A 548 12.32 -27.56 -5.28
N HIS A 549 13.42 -28.06 -5.82
CA HIS A 549 14.68 -27.34 -5.90
C HIS A 549 15.28 -27.43 -7.31
N ARG A 550 15.67 -26.29 -7.88
CA ARG A 550 16.37 -26.22 -9.16
C ARG A 550 17.88 -26.25 -8.96
N VAL A 551 18.49 -27.35 -9.36
CA VAL A 551 19.94 -27.57 -9.22
C VAL A 551 20.72 -26.82 -10.32
N LYS A 552 20.17 -26.74 -11.53
CA LYS A 552 20.87 -26.16 -12.68
C LYS A 552 19.93 -25.49 -13.66
N VAL A 553 20.44 -24.46 -14.34
CA VAL A 553 19.83 -23.82 -15.52
C VAL A 553 20.80 -24.01 -16.69
N TYR A 554 20.30 -24.38 -17.87
CA TYR A 554 21.10 -24.61 -19.07
C TYR A 554 20.43 -24.10 -20.34
#